data_AF-X1CJN3-F1
#
_entry.id   AF-X1CJN3-F1
#
_cell.length_a   1.000
_cell.length_b   1.000
_cell.length_c   1.000
_cell.angle_alpha   90.00
_cell.angle_beta   90.00
_cell.angle_gamma   90.00
#
_symmetry.space_group_name_H-M   'P 1'
#
loop_
_entity.id
_entity.type
_entity.pdbx_description
1 polymer ?
#
loop_
_entity_poly.entity_id
_entity_poly.type
_entity_poly.pdbx_seq_one_letter_code
_entity_poly.pdbx_strand_id
1 'polypeptide(L)'
;MSELVIKYVGEYNVEGDKTKAAAVFKSAGIIETITSLFAFGLIWLLAPLGAQFFAKDIATTNWFILYGLIVLANFMIESSTGLLQIFDRFKIIAGTTVGQSILTLSLVGYVFINQGGLYEIVLVYMAGKMAGAIALAVSALVVATQQWGFNWWR
;
A
#
# COMPACT_ATOMS: atom_id res chain seq x y z
N MET A 1 -0.44 -7.67 9.29
CA MET A 1 0.10 -6.59 10.15
C MET A 1 -0.96 -5.70 10.78
N SER A 2 -2.08 -5.38 10.12
CA SER A 2 -3.09 -4.45 10.69
C SER A 2 -3.58 -4.85 12.09
N GLU A 3 -3.99 -6.10 12.28
CA GLU A 3 -4.43 -6.61 13.59
C GLU A 3 -3.33 -6.56 14.67
N LEU A 4 -2.09 -6.89 14.28
CA LEU A 4 -0.93 -6.80 15.17
C LEU A 4 -0.72 -5.35 15.63
N VAL A 5 -0.78 -4.39 14.70
CA VAL A 5 -0.69 -2.97 15.03
C VAL A 5 -1.84 -2.56 15.94
N ILE A 6 -3.10 -2.89 15.58
CA ILE A 6 -4.28 -2.57 16.39
C ILE A 6 -4.15 -3.08 17.83
N LYS A 7 -3.75 -4.35 17.99
CA LYS A 7 -3.63 -4.98 19.30
C LYS A 7 -2.50 -4.37 20.12
N TYR A 8 -1.27 -4.44 19.64
CA TYR A 8 -0.09 -4.11 20.45
C TYR A 8 0.17 -2.60 20.53
N VAL A 9 -0.04 -1.85 19.45
CA VAL A 9 0.06 -0.37 19.52
C VAL A 9 -1.08 0.18 20.37
N GLY A 10 -2.29 -0.40 20.28
CA GLY A 10 -3.42 -0.05 21.15
C GLY A 10 -3.10 -0.29 22.62
N GLU A 11 -2.60 -1.48 22.97
CA GLU A 11 -2.19 -1.86 24.32
C GLU A 11 -1.15 -0.88 24.91
N TYR A 12 -0.01 -0.70 24.23
CA TYR A 12 1.05 0.20 24.72
C TYR A 12 0.62 1.67 24.76
N ASN A 13 -0.31 2.08 23.89
CA ASN A 13 -0.84 3.44 23.93
C ASN A 13 -1.75 3.67 25.15
N VAL A 14 -2.52 2.65 25.58
CA VAL A 14 -3.31 2.70 26.82
C VAL A 14 -2.42 2.71 28.06
N GLU A 15 -1.32 1.96 28.04
CA GLU A 15 -0.30 1.95 29.11
C GLU A 15 0.53 3.24 29.18
N GLY A 16 0.40 4.13 28.20
CA GLY A 16 1.19 5.37 28.10
C GLY A 16 2.62 5.15 27.60
N ASP A 17 3.00 3.93 27.22
CA ASP A 17 4.32 3.57 26.71
C ASP A 17 4.41 3.86 25.20
N LYS A 18 4.50 5.15 24.89
CA LYS A 18 4.60 5.65 23.51
C LYS A 18 5.81 5.09 22.76
N THR A 19 6.89 4.78 23.47
CA THR A 19 8.13 4.24 22.88
C THR A 19 7.89 2.83 22.35
N LYS A 20 7.25 1.95 23.13
CA LYS A 20 6.91 0.61 22.66
C LYS A 20 5.85 0.63 21.56
N ALA A 21 4.84 1.50 21.68
CA ALA A 21 3.84 1.72 20.64
C ALA A 21 4.48 2.10 19.29
N ALA A 22 5.43 3.05 19.30
CA ALA A 22 6.18 3.47 18.13
C ALA A 22 7.07 2.34 17.57
N ALA A 23 7.77 1.59 18.44
CA ALA A 23 8.63 0.49 18.03
C ALA A 23 7.85 -0.64 17.34
N VAL A 24 6.65 -0.97 17.81
CA VAL A 24 5.78 -1.96 17.17
C VAL A 24 5.37 -1.50 15.78
N PHE A 25 4.88 -0.26 15.63
CA PHE A 25 4.47 0.26 14.33
C PHE A 25 5.64 0.31 13.33
N LYS A 26 6.81 0.80 13.77
CA LYS A 26 8.05 0.81 12.98
C LYS A 26 8.42 -0.58 12.51
N SER A 27 8.41 -1.56 13.41
CA SER A 27 8.78 -2.94 13.11
C SER A 27 7.78 -3.58 12.14
N ALA A 28 6.49 -3.40 12.37
CA ALA A 28 5.44 -3.90 11.48
C ALA A 28 5.61 -3.33 10.06
N GLY A 29 5.84 -2.02 9.94
CA GLY A 29 6.03 -1.39 8.64
C GLY A 29 7.29 -1.85 7.90
N ILE A 30 8.40 -2.05 8.60
CA ILE A 30 9.64 -2.60 8.00
C ILE A 30 9.42 -4.04 7.53
N ILE A 31 8.79 -4.89 8.33
CA ILE A 31 8.54 -6.29 7.96
C ILE A 31 7.59 -6.37 6.76
N GLU A 32 6.55 -5.55 6.74
CA GLU A 32 5.62 -5.45 5.60
C GLU A 32 6.37 -5.01 4.33
N THR A 33 7.26 -4.02 4.45
CA THR A 33 8.08 -3.54 3.32
C THR A 33 8.99 -4.64 2.77
N ILE A 34 9.71 -5.34 3.66
CA ILE A 34 10.62 -6.44 3.28
C ILE A 34 9.81 -7.57 2.62
N THR A 35 8.64 -7.88 3.16
CA THR A 35 7.76 -8.92 2.63
C THR A 35 7.23 -8.54 1.26
N SER A 36 6.84 -7.29 1.02
CA SER A 36 6.45 -6.79 -0.30
C SER A 36 7.59 -6.81 -1.30
N LEU A 37 8.81 -6.45 -0.89
CA LEU A 37 10.00 -6.57 -1.75
C LEU A 37 10.28 -8.02 -2.14
N PHE A 38 10.20 -8.93 -1.17
CA PHE A 38 10.39 -10.36 -1.42
C PHE A 38 9.30 -10.93 -2.34
N ALA A 39 8.04 -10.57 -2.08
CA ALA A 39 6.91 -10.97 -2.93
C ALA A 39 7.05 -10.45 -4.36
N PHE A 40 7.47 -9.19 -4.55
CA PHE A 40 7.75 -8.66 -5.88
C PHE A 40 8.93 -9.39 -6.56
N GLY A 41 9.99 -9.70 -5.81
CA GLY A 41 11.11 -10.50 -6.31
C GLY A 41 10.67 -11.87 -6.82
N LEU A 42 9.76 -12.54 -6.10
CA LEU A 42 9.14 -13.78 -6.55
C LEU A 42 8.29 -13.59 -7.79
N ILE A 43 7.47 -12.53 -7.86
CA ILE A 43 6.68 -12.22 -9.07
C ILE A 43 7.60 -12.02 -10.26
N TRP A 44 8.67 -11.26 -10.11
CA TRP A 44 9.61 -10.99 -11.19
C TRP A 44 10.29 -12.27 -11.69
N LEU A 45 10.73 -13.15 -10.78
CA LEU A 45 11.38 -14.42 -11.13
C LEU A 45 10.41 -15.42 -11.76
N LEU A 46 9.16 -15.47 -11.28
CA LEU A 46 8.14 -16.43 -11.72
C LEU A 46 7.27 -15.91 -12.86
N ALA A 47 7.37 -14.63 -13.23
CA ALA A 47 6.55 -14.01 -14.28
C ALA A 47 6.60 -14.76 -15.62
N PRO A 48 7.76 -15.27 -16.11
CA PRO A 48 7.80 -16.04 -17.36
C PRO A 48 7.00 -17.35 -17.27
N LEU A 49 7.10 -18.03 -16.12
CA LEU A 49 6.32 -19.25 -15.87
C LEU A 49 4.83 -18.92 -15.79
N GLY A 50 4.48 -17.81 -15.13
CA GLY A 50 3.09 -17.33 -15.07
C GLY A 50 2.52 -17.01 -16.46
N ALA A 51 3.30 -16.31 -17.29
CA ALA A 51 2.93 -16.00 -18.67
C ALA A 51 2.74 -17.27 -19.51
N GLN A 52 3.63 -18.25 -19.35
CA GLN A 52 3.55 -19.51 -20.09
C GLN A 52 2.37 -20.39 -19.65
N PHE A 53 2.13 -20.54 -18.34
CA PHE A 53 1.11 -21.47 -17.84
C PHE A 53 -0.28 -20.84 -17.75
N PHE A 54 -0.40 -19.57 -17.34
CA PHE A 54 -1.69 -18.92 -17.17
C PHE A 54 -2.15 -18.17 -18.43
N ALA A 55 -1.28 -17.35 -19.01
CA ALA A 55 -1.63 -16.59 -20.22
C ALA A 55 -1.44 -17.39 -21.51
N LYS A 56 -0.72 -18.53 -21.44
CA LYS A 56 -0.35 -19.36 -22.61
C LYS A 56 0.41 -18.58 -23.69
N ASP A 57 1.01 -17.46 -23.30
CA ASP A 57 1.74 -16.55 -24.17
C ASP A 57 2.88 -15.88 -23.40
N ILE A 58 4.12 -16.20 -23.76
CA ILE A 58 5.32 -15.69 -23.12
C ILE A 58 5.50 -14.18 -23.34
N ALA A 59 4.93 -13.61 -24.41
CA ALA A 59 4.98 -12.17 -24.67
C ALA A 59 4.26 -11.37 -23.56
N THR A 60 3.40 -12.03 -22.79
CA THR A 60 2.68 -11.39 -21.68
C THR A 60 3.50 -11.21 -20.40
N THR A 61 4.73 -11.73 -20.33
CA THR A 61 5.61 -11.66 -19.13
C THR A 61 5.72 -10.24 -18.56
N ASN A 62 5.89 -9.24 -19.42
CA ASN A 62 6.01 -7.85 -18.98
C ASN A 62 4.75 -7.32 -18.28
N TRP A 63 3.56 -7.84 -18.61
CA TRP A 63 2.32 -7.47 -17.95
C TRP A 63 2.21 -8.01 -16.53
N PHE A 64 2.67 -9.23 -16.30
CA PHE A 64 2.76 -9.80 -14.94
C PHE A 64 3.70 -8.99 -14.06
N ILE A 65 4.88 -8.62 -14.60
CA ILE A 65 5.85 -7.78 -13.89
C ILE A 65 5.27 -6.39 -13.63
N LEU A 66 4.68 -5.77 -14.66
CA LEU A 66 4.09 -4.44 -14.57
C LEU A 66 3.04 -4.43 -13.46
N TYR A 67 2.02 -5.30 -13.54
CA TYR A 67 0.96 -5.37 -12.53
C TYR A 67 1.50 -5.73 -11.14
N GLY A 68 2.54 -6.57 -11.07
CA GLY A 68 3.23 -6.93 -9.84
C GLY A 68 3.77 -5.74 -9.04
N LEU A 69 4.07 -4.60 -9.68
CA LEU A 69 4.51 -3.38 -8.99
C LEU A 69 3.49 -2.84 -7.98
N ILE A 70 2.20 -3.19 -8.11
CA ILE A 70 1.19 -2.84 -7.09
C ILE A 70 1.59 -3.38 -5.71
N VAL A 71 2.21 -4.55 -5.64
CA VAL A 71 2.64 -5.15 -4.37
C VAL A 71 3.66 -4.26 -3.65
N LEU A 72 4.57 -3.63 -4.40
CA LEU A 72 5.52 -2.67 -3.86
C LEU A 72 4.84 -1.39 -3.39
N ALA A 73 3.83 -0.89 -4.12
CA ALA A 73 3.10 0.29 -3.69
C ALA A 73 2.35 0.05 -2.37
N ASN A 74 1.96 -1.19 -2.10
CA ASN A 74 1.25 -1.59 -0.89
C ASN A 74 2.17 -1.91 0.30
N PHE A 75 3.46 -1.53 0.27
CA PHE A 75 4.50 -1.91 1.23
C PHE A 75 4.22 -1.67 2.72
N MET A 76 3.24 -0.82 3.07
CA MET A 76 2.89 -0.53 4.45
C MET A 76 1.38 -0.26 4.65
N ILE A 77 0.53 -0.77 3.75
CA ILE A 77 -0.91 -0.46 3.80
C ILE A 77 -1.55 -1.00 5.07
N GLU A 78 -1.24 -2.23 5.46
CA GLU A 78 -1.89 -2.87 6.61
C GLU A 78 -1.48 -2.20 7.91
N SER A 79 -0.18 -1.95 8.09
CA SER A 79 0.33 -1.26 9.26
C SER A 79 -0.23 0.16 9.36
N SER A 80 -0.27 0.88 8.24
CA SER A 80 -0.82 2.25 8.16
C SER A 80 -2.31 2.30 8.50
N THR A 81 -3.07 1.33 7.97
CA THR A 81 -4.50 1.20 8.26
C THR A 81 -4.72 0.95 9.74
N GLY A 82 -4.02 -0.03 10.33
CA GLY A 82 -4.13 -0.34 11.75
C GLY A 82 -3.84 0.87 12.64
N LEU A 83 -2.76 1.61 12.34
CA LEU A 83 -2.40 2.83 13.09
C LEU A 83 -3.50 3.90 13.00
N LEU A 84 -4.00 4.16 11.80
CA LEU A 84 -5.06 5.16 11.58
C LEU A 84 -6.35 4.76 12.31
N GLN A 85 -6.68 3.47 12.39
CA GLN A 85 -7.85 2.99 13.14
C GLN A 85 -7.70 3.22 14.66
N ILE A 86 -6.52 2.94 15.23
CA ILE A 86 -6.25 3.15 16.66
C ILE A 86 -6.46 4.61 17.07
N PHE A 87 -6.05 5.54 16.20
CA PHE A 87 -6.20 6.98 16.45
C PHE A 87 -7.49 7.58 15.88
N ASP A 88 -8.51 6.76 15.62
CA ASP A 88 -9.84 7.19 15.14
C ASP A 88 -9.79 8.05 13.87
N ARG A 89 -8.85 7.74 12.96
CA ARG A 89 -8.67 8.42 11.67
C ARG A 89 -9.38 7.71 10.51
N PHE A 90 -10.56 7.14 10.77
CA PHE A 90 -11.38 6.48 9.73
C PHE A 90 -11.76 7.40 8.58
N LYS A 91 -11.93 8.70 8.85
CA LYS A 91 -12.18 9.72 7.81
C LYS A 91 -11.03 9.84 6.81
N ILE A 92 -9.78 9.68 7.28
CA ILE A 92 -8.61 9.71 6.41
C ILE A 92 -8.58 8.45 5.53
N ILE A 93 -8.85 7.28 6.12
CA ILE A 93 -8.95 6.01 5.39
C ILE A 93 -10.01 6.13 4.29
N ALA A 94 -11.24 6.47 4.67
CA ALA A 94 -12.37 6.61 3.75
C ALA A 94 -12.11 7.68 2.69
N GLY A 95 -11.61 8.86 3.08
CA GLY A 95 -11.29 9.95 2.16
C GLY A 95 -10.21 9.54 1.14
N THR A 96 -9.19 8.81 1.58
CA THR A 96 -8.13 8.29 0.70
C THR A 96 -8.68 7.26 -0.27
N THR A 97 -9.53 6.33 0.19
CA THR A 97 -10.16 5.32 -0.67
C THR A 97 -11.09 5.94 -1.71
N VAL A 98 -11.94 6.89 -1.30
CA VAL A 98 -12.86 7.59 -2.21
C VAL A 98 -12.08 8.45 -3.19
N GLY A 99 -11.13 9.25 -2.71
CA GLY A 99 -10.27 10.09 -3.55
C GLY A 99 -9.47 9.27 -4.57
N GLN A 100 -8.87 8.16 -4.13
CA GLN A 100 -8.21 7.20 -5.02
C GLN A 100 -9.17 6.64 -6.07
N SER A 101 -10.38 6.26 -5.68
CA SER A 101 -11.36 5.67 -6.59
C SER A 101 -11.83 6.66 -7.64
N ILE A 102 -12.09 7.91 -7.23
CA ILE A 102 -12.43 9.00 -8.16
C ILE A 102 -11.27 9.25 -9.12
N LEU A 103 -10.04 9.39 -8.60
CA LEU A 103 -8.85 9.60 -9.43
C LEU A 103 -8.69 8.48 -10.47
N THR A 104 -8.76 7.21 -10.04
CA THR A 104 -8.68 6.06 -10.94
C THR A 104 -9.79 6.09 -11.98
N LEU A 105 -11.03 6.35 -11.58
CA LEU A 105 -12.17 6.41 -12.50
C LEU A 105 -11.98 7.53 -13.54
N SER A 106 -11.56 8.72 -13.11
CA SER A 106 -11.30 9.85 -14.00
C SER A 106 -10.18 9.56 -15.00
N LEU A 107 -9.07 8.97 -14.55
CA LEU A 107 -7.96 8.64 -15.44
C LEU A 107 -8.33 7.53 -16.43
N VAL A 108 -8.99 6.47 -15.97
CA VAL A 108 -9.45 5.38 -16.85
C VAL A 108 -10.47 5.91 -17.85
N GLY A 109 -11.42 6.74 -17.41
CA GLY A 109 -12.40 7.38 -18.29
C GLY A 109 -11.75 8.28 -19.34
N TYR A 110 -10.72 9.04 -18.96
CA TYR A 110 -9.94 9.86 -19.89
C TYR A 110 -9.25 8.99 -20.95
N VAL A 111 -8.60 7.89 -20.56
CA VAL A 111 -7.96 6.96 -21.50
C VAL A 111 -8.99 6.34 -22.43
N PHE A 112 -10.15 5.93 -21.89
CA PHE A 112 -11.22 5.31 -22.67
C PHE A 112 -11.80 6.25 -23.74
N ILE A 113 -12.07 7.52 -23.40
CA ILE A 113 -12.60 8.51 -24.36
C ILE A 113 -11.58 8.78 -25.49
N ASN A 114 -10.29 8.77 -25.17
CA ASN A 114 -9.22 8.93 -26.15
C ASN A 114 -8.89 7.63 -26.92
N GLN A 115 -9.72 6.58 -26.80
CA GLN A 115 -9.52 5.29 -27.45
C GLN A 115 -8.18 4.64 -27.11
N GLY A 116 -7.67 4.89 -25.90
CA GLY A 116 -6.46 4.26 -25.39
C GLY A 116 -6.64 2.74 -25.25
N GLY A 117 -5.53 2.02 -25.38
CA GLY A 117 -5.51 0.57 -25.29
C GLY A 117 -5.52 0.04 -23.86
N LEU A 118 -5.43 -1.29 -23.75
CA LEU A 118 -5.35 -1.99 -22.47
C LEU A 118 -4.12 -1.54 -21.65
N TYR A 119 -3.02 -1.19 -22.32
CA TYR A 119 -1.77 -0.80 -21.67
C TYR A 119 -1.93 0.48 -20.87
N GLU A 120 -2.50 1.49 -21.52
CA GLU A 120 -2.78 2.78 -20.92
C GLU A 120 -3.78 2.63 -19.77
N ILE A 121 -4.82 1.81 -19.93
CA ILE A 121 -5.82 1.53 -18.89
C ILE A 121 -5.15 0.91 -17.65
N VAL A 122 -4.32 -0.12 -17.84
CA VAL A 122 -3.61 -0.78 -16.73
C VAL A 122 -2.68 0.21 -16.03
N LEU A 123 -1.91 1.00 -16.78
CA LEU A 123 -1.00 2.00 -16.21
C LEU A 123 -1.73 3.03 -15.36
N VAL A 124 -2.83 3.62 -15.86
CA VAL A 124 -3.54 4.64 -15.09
C VAL A 124 -4.31 4.07 -13.91
N TYR A 125 -4.83 2.85 -14.04
CA TYR A 125 -5.43 2.12 -12.92
C TYR A 125 -4.41 1.90 -11.80
N MET A 126 -3.22 1.41 -12.16
CA MET A 126 -2.11 1.24 -11.25
C MET A 126 -1.70 2.55 -10.61
N ALA A 127 -1.51 3.62 -11.39
CA ALA A 127 -1.13 4.93 -10.89
C ALA A 127 -2.11 5.43 -9.81
N GLY A 128 -3.42 5.28 -10.04
CA GLY A 128 -4.42 5.64 -9.03
C GLY A 128 -4.30 4.77 -7.77
N LYS A 129 -4.15 3.45 -7.90
CA LYS A 129 -3.95 2.55 -6.75
C LYS A 129 -2.70 2.91 -5.95
N MET A 130 -1.58 3.16 -6.62
CA MET A 130 -0.34 3.58 -5.98
C MET A 130 -0.49 4.92 -5.26
N ALA A 131 -1.17 5.89 -5.87
CA ALA A 131 -1.44 7.18 -5.25
C ALA A 131 -2.22 7.03 -3.94
N GLY A 132 -3.25 6.17 -3.91
CA GLY A 132 -4.00 5.88 -2.68
C GLY A 132 -3.15 5.19 -1.61
N ALA A 133 -2.33 4.21 -1.99
CA ALA A 133 -1.43 3.51 -1.09
C ALA A 133 -0.42 4.46 -0.43
N ILE A 134 0.21 5.32 -1.24
CA ILE A 134 1.16 6.33 -0.78
C ILE A 134 0.47 7.36 0.12
N ALA A 135 -0.70 7.86 -0.28
CA ALA A 135 -1.45 8.83 0.52
C ALA A 135 -1.81 8.26 1.91
N LEU A 136 -2.20 6.99 1.98
CA LEU A 136 -2.51 6.32 3.23
C LEU A 136 -1.25 6.15 4.10
N ALA A 137 -0.14 5.71 3.51
CA ALA A 137 1.13 5.53 4.21
C ALA A 137 1.67 6.86 4.76
N VAL A 138 1.67 7.92 3.94
CA VAL A 138 2.07 9.27 4.36
C VAL A 138 1.18 9.76 5.49
N SER A 139 -0.14 9.57 5.38
CA SER A 139 -1.07 9.97 6.44
C SER A 139 -0.80 9.26 7.76
N ALA A 140 -0.49 7.97 7.73
CA ALA A 140 -0.12 7.21 8.92
C ALA A 140 1.21 7.71 9.52
N LEU A 141 2.23 8.01 8.71
CA LEU A 141 3.50 8.58 9.19
C LEU A 141 3.33 9.97 9.82
N VAL A 142 2.45 10.80 9.25
CA VAL A 142 2.09 12.10 9.82
C VAL A 142 1.39 11.93 11.17
N VAL A 143 0.44 11.01 11.27
CA VAL A 143 -0.26 10.72 12.52
C VAL A 143 0.69 10.13 13.57
N ALA A 144 1.57 9.20 13.20
CA ALA A 144 2.61 8.68 14.09
C ALA A 144 3.48 9.80 14.66
N THR A 145 3.90 10.73 13.80
CA THR A 145 4.71 11.90 14.18
C THR A 145 3.96 12.85 15.11
N GLN A 146 2.65 13.04 14.91
CA GLN A 146 1.81 13.85 15.81
C GLN A 146 1.63 13.21 17.19
N GLN A 147 1.55 11.87 17.26
CA GLN A 147 1.26 11.15 18.51
C GLN A 147 2.49 10.87 19.36
N TRP A 148 3.62 10.56 18.70
CA TRP A 148 4.86 10.13 19.35
C TRP A 148 6.00 11.15 19.20
N GLY A 149 5.79 12.24 18.47
CA GLY A 149 6.78 13.31 18.24
C GLY A 149 7.80 12.98 17.16
N PHE A 150 8.50 13.98 16.62
CA PHE A 150 9.43 13.84 15.48
C PHE A 150 10.55 12.80 15.64
N ASN A 151 10.92 12.45 16.87
CA ASN A 151 12.00 11.50 17.15
C ASN A 151 11.52 10.05 17.29
N TRP A 152 10.25 9.75 17.03
CA TRP A 152 9.71 8.39 17.17
C TRP A 152 10.44 7.33 16.31
N TRP A 153 11.12 7.77 15.24
CA TRP A 153 11.88 6.88 14.36
C TRP A 153 13.30 6.57 14.88
N ARG A 154 13.81 7.28 15.88
CA ARG A 154 15.12 6.99 16.49
C ARG A 154 15.03 5.69 17.29
#